data_AF-A0A7V3RVX0-F1
#
_entry.id   AF-A0A7V3RVX0-F1
#
_cell.length_a   1.000
_cell.length_b   1.000
_cell.length_c   1.000
_cell.angle_alpha   90.00
_cell.angle_beta   90.00
_cell.angle_gamma   90.00
#
_symmetry.space_group_name_H-M   'P 1'
#
loop_
_entity.id
_entity.type
_entity.pdbx_description
1 polymer ?
#
loop_
_entity_poly.entity_id
_entity_poly.type
_entity_poly.pdbx_seq_one_letter_code
_entity_poly.pdbx_strand_id
1 'polypeptide(L)' 'ADGARGLLAMRQAGARTIAQDEETCVVFGMPREAIELGAAEKVLPIEAIGIEALRMAGEPKEGIGSRGAA' A
#
# COMPACT_ATOMS: atom_id res chain seq x y z
N ALA A 1 7.02 5.74 12.91
CA ALA A 1 7.62 4.41 12.69
C ALA A 1 8.35 4.37 11.34
N ASP A 2 9.37 3.53 11.22
CA ASP A 2 10.17 3.43 9.99
C ASP A 2 9.36 2.88 8.80
N GLY A 3 8.53 1.86 9.04
CA GLY A 3 7.70 1.23 8.01
C GLY A 3 6.71 2.17 7.32
N ALA A 4 6.11 3.13 8.03
CA ALA A 4 5.15 4.06 7.45
C ALA A 4 5.80 5.03 6.44
N ARG A 5 7.02 5.51 6.76
CA ARG A 5 7.83 6.35 5.85
C ARG A 5 8.34 5.55 4.66
N GLY A 6 8.77 4.29 4.88
CA GLY A 6 9.14 3.39 3.80
C GLY A 6 7.98 3.13 2.83
N LEU A 7 6.79 2.86 3.36
CA LEU A 7 5.58 2.68 2.55
C LEU A 7 5.20 3.95 1.77
N LEU A 8 5.39 5.13 2.37
CA LEU A 8 5.16 6.40 1.69
C LEU A 8 6.12 6.58 0.51
N ALA A 9 7.40 6.29 0.71
CA ALA A 9 8.41 6.35 -0.35
C ALA A 9 8.06 5.40 -1.50
N MET A 10 7.61 4.17 -1.19
CA MET A 10 7.11 3.23 -2.20
C MET A 10 5.93 3.81 -2.98
N ARG A 11 4.93 4.39 -2.29
CA ARG A 11 3.76 4.98 -2.95
C ARG A 11 4.14 6.15 -3.86
N GLN A 12 5.05 7.01 -3.40
CA GLN A 12 5.55 8.15 -4.17
C GLN A 12 6.35 7.72 -5.40
N ALA A 13 7.09 6.61 -5.30
CA ALA A 13 7.75 5.96 -6.43
C ALA A 13 6.76 5.23 -7.37
N GLY A 14 5.46 5.26 -7.05
CA GLY A 14 4.41 4.66 -7.86
C GLY A 14 4.08 3.21 -7.52
N ALA A 15 4.65 2.62 -6.47
CA ALA A 15 4.23 1.30 -6.02
C ALA A 15 2.76 1.30 -5.59
N ARG A 16 2.14 0.12 -5.64
CA ARG A 16 0.86 -0.16 -4.99
C ARG A 16 1.14 -0.45 -3.52
N THR A 17 0.34 0.10 -2.61
CA THR A 17 0.60 -0.02 -1.17
C THR A 17 -0.67 -0.36 -0.39
N ILE A 18 -0.55 -1.26 0.58
CA ILE A 18 -1.67 -1.75 1.39
C ILE A 18 -1.30 -1.57 2.86
N ALA A 19 -2.27 -1.15 3.68
CA ALA A 19 -2.22 -1.23 5.14
C ALA A 19 -3.33 -2.15 5.65
N GLN A 20 -3.09 -2.81 6.79
CA GLN A 20 -4.11 -3.60 7.48
C GLN A 20 -5.12 -2.65 8.16
N ASP A 21 -6.40 -3.01 8.17
CA ASP A 21 -7.44 -2.28 8.91
C ASP A 21 -7.33 -2.46 10.43
N GLU A 22 -8.09 -1.65 11.17
CA GLU A 22 -8.08 -1.67 12.63
C GLU A 22 -8.76 -2.92 13.21
N GLU A 23 -9.82 -3.41 12.57
CA GLU A 23 -10.65 -4.51 13.06
C GLU A 23 -9.86 -5.82 13.16
N THR A 24 -9.01 -6.10 12.17
CA THR A 24 -8.23 -7.34 12.13
C THR A 24 -6.84 -7.19 12.73
N CYS A 25 -6.41 -5.97 13.08
CA CYS A 25 -5.06 -5.71 13.54
C CYS A 25 -4.94 -5.82 15.07
N VAL A 26 -4.05 -6.71 15.53
CA VAL A 26 -3.79 -6.88 16.96
C VAL A 26 -3.19 -5.61 17.60
N VAL A 27 -2.33 -4.90 16.86
CA VAL A 27 -1.73 -3.63 17.30
C VAL A 27 -1.81 -2.64 16.14
N PHE A 28 -2.84 -1.80 16.15
CA PHE A 28 -3.10 -0.79 15.12
C PHE A 28 -2.21 0.47 15.29
N GLY A 29 -0.90 0.28 15.44
CA GLY A 29 0.09 1.36 15.52
C GLY A 29 0.66 1.73 14.15
N MET A 30 1.43 0.81 13.56
CA MET A 30 2.06 1.02 12.25
C MET A 30 1.05 1.21 11.11
N PRO A 31 -0.04 0.42 11.01
CA PRO A 31 -1.03 0.64 9.94
C PRO A 31 -1.69 2.01 10.06
N ARG A 32 -2.05 2.46 11.28
CA ARG A 32 -2.60 3.79 11.52
C ARG A 32 -1.69 4.90 11.02
N GLU A 33 -0.40 4.85 11.37
CA GLU A 33 0.56 5.87 10.94
C GLU A 33 0.73 5.88 9.41
N ALA A 34 0.74 4.73 8.76
CA ALA A 34 0.79 4.65 7.30
C ALA A 34 -0.46 5.25 6.63
N ILE A 35 -1.64 5.11 7.24
CA ILE A 35 -2.89 5.70 6.77
C ILE A 35 -2.86 7.23 6.94
N GLU A 36 -2.50 7.71 8.13
CA GLU A 36 -2.40 9.15 8.45
C GLU A 36 -1.39 9.88 7.55
N LEU A 37 -0.28 9.22 7.17
CA LEU A 37 0.71 9.75 6.24
C LEU A 37 0.29 9.70 4.77
N GLY A 38 -0.89 9.15 4.44
CA GLY A 38 -1.34 8.93 3.06
C GLY A 38 -0.54 7.85 2.31
N ALA A 39 0.25 7.04 3.03
CA ALA A 39 1.11 6.00 2.46
C ALA A 39 0.32 4.79 1.95
N ALA A 40 -0.86 4.52 2.52
CA ALA A 40 -1.69 3.36 2.17
C ALA A 40 -2.65 3.67 1.00
N GLU A 41 -2.49 2.97 -0.13
CA GLU A 41 -3.44 3.06 -1.25
C GLU A 41 -4.75 2.35 -0.95
N LYS A 42 -4.67 1.18 -0.30
CA LYS A 42 -5.82 0.47 0.25
C LYS A 42 -5.63 0.16 1.73
N VAL A 43 -6.74 0.11 2.46
CA VAL A 43 -6.83 -0.35 3.85
C VAL A 43 -7.75 -1.56 3.85
N LEU A 44 -7.28 -2.71 4.34
CA LEU A 44 -7.96 -4.00 4.17
C LEU A 44 -7.85 -4.89 5.41
N PRO A 45 -8.83 -5.79 5.63
CA PRO A 45 -8.73 -6.83 6.64
C PRO A 45 -7.63 -7.83 6.26
N ILE A 46 -6.99 -8.46 7.26
CA ILE A 46 -5.84 -9.36 7.06
C ILE A 46 -6.12 -10.50 6.07
N GLU A 47 -7.35 -11.01 6.06
CA GLU A 47 -7.80 -12.09 5.18
C GLU A 47 -7.86 -11.66 3.71
N ALA A 48 -8.01 -10.36 3.44
CA ALA A 48 -8.09 -9.81 2.09
C ALA A 48 -6.74 -9.35 1.53
N ILE A 49 -5.73 -9.12 2.39
CA ILE A 49 -4.43 -8.58 1.95
C ILE A 49 -3.75 -9.50 0.94
N GLY A 50 -3.74 -10.81 1.18
CA GLY A 50 -3.04 -11.77 0.31
C GLY A 50 -3.58 -11.79 -1.12
N ILE A 51 -4.90 -11.92 -1.26
CA ILE A 51 -5.54 -11.96 -2.59
C ILE A 51 -5.41 -10.61 -3.30
N GLU A 52 -5.55 -9.50 -2.57
CA GLU A 52 -5.39 -8.18 -3.15
C GLU A 52 -3.95 -7.91 -3.59
N ALA A 53 -2.95 -8.30 -2.80
CA ALA A 53 -1.55 -8.12 -3.15
C ALA A 53 -1.20 -8.84 -4.46
N LEU A 54 -1.68 -10.07 -4.64
CA LEU A 54 -1.52 -10.82 -5.89
C LEU A 54 -2.22 -10.13 -7.07
N ARG A 55 -3.46 -9.66 -6.86
CA ARG A 55 -4.21 -8.91 -7.87
C ARG A 55 -3.47 -7.64 -8.29
N MET A 56 -3.00 -6.86 -7.33
CA MET A 56 -2.23 -5.63 -7.57
C MET A 56 -0.89 -5.88 -8.25
N ALA A 57 -0.25 -7.03 -8.02
CA ALA A 57 1.00 -7.39 -8.68
C ALA A 57 0.79 -7.81 -10.14
N GLY A 58 -0.39 -8.35 -10.48
CA GLY A 58 -0.75 -8.73 -11.85
C GLY A 58 -1.31 -7.59 -12.71
N GLU A 59 -1.77 -6.50 -12.09
CA GLU A 59 -2.35 -5.36 -12.79
C GLU A 59 -1.34 -4.23 -12.95
N PRO A 60 -1.09 -3.74 -14.19
CA PRO A 60 -0.28 -2.54 -14.37
C PRO A 60 -0.97 -1.35 -13.71
N LYS A 61 -0.23 -0.61 -12.88
CA LYS A 61 -0.74 0.65 -12.32
C LYS A 61 -0.87 1.66 -13.45
N GLU A 62 -2.09 2.14 -13.68
CA GLU A 62 -2.37 3.18 -14.67
C GLU A 62 -1.41 4.37 -14.46
N GLY A 63 -0.70 4.76 -15.52
CA GLY A 63 0.21 5.91 -15.52
C GLY A 63 1.71 5.65 -15.30
N ILE A 64 2.14 4.41 -15.04
CA ILE A 64 3.59 4.05 -14.95
C ILE A 64 4.20 3.67 -16.31
N GLY A 65 3.38 3.34 -17.30
CA GLY A 65 3.82 2.89 -18.64
C GLY A 65 3.95 3.95 -19.73
N SER A 66 3.68 5.24 -19.48
CA SER A 66 3.67 6.28 -20.54
C SER A 66 4.87 7.22 -20.57
N ARG A 67 5.92 7.00 -19.75
CA ARG A 67 7.12 7.86 -19.72
C ARG A 67 8.44 7.09 -19.78
N GLY A 68 8.61 6.27 -20.81
CA GLY A 68 9.87 5.52 -21.00
C GLY A 68 10.14 4.97 -22.40
N ALA A 69 9.45 5.46 -23.44
CA ALA A 69 9.78 5.16 -24.83
C ALA A 69 9.89 6.48 -25.60
N ALA A 70 11.04 7.14 -25.45
CA ALA A 70 11.55 8.18 -26.33
C ALA A 70 13.08 8.07 -26.35
#